data_AF-A0A5N9C8H8-F1
#
_entry.id   AF-A0A5N9C8H8-F1
#
_cell.length_a   1.000
_cell.length_b   1.000
_cell.length_c   1.000
_cell.angle_alpha   90.00
_cell.angle_beta   90.00
_cell.angle_gamma   90.00
#
_symmetry.space_group_name_H-M   'P 1'
#
loop_
_entity.id
_entity.type
_entity.pdbx_description
1 polymer ?
#
loop_
_entity_poly.entity_id
_entity_poly.type
_entity_poly.pdbx_seq_one_letter_code
_entity_poly.pdbx_strand_id
1 'polypeptide(L)'
;MPSEIETVLRPAFKRADAFNNDLDALEHALDLFIAQYLQALMRAKTVEQAQRAWSAYYNYLVAPTTRRKKFELNDSQADLVISSIQEIIRSLNDGDDAQD
;
A
#
# COMPACT_ATOMS: atom_id res chain seq x y z
N MET A 1 19.69 3.54 -0.22
CA MET A 1 18.86 4.52 -0.96
C MET A 1 17.48 3.91 -1.06
N PRO A 2 16.41 4.61 -0.62
CA PRO A 2 15.05 4.17 -0.86
C PRO A 2 14.83 3.99 -2.37
N SER A 3 14.06 2.97 -2.77
CA SER A 3 13.70 2.85 -4.18
C SER A 3 12.79 4.03 -4.59
N GLU A 4 12.75 4.36 -5.88
CA GLU A 4 11.85 5.42 -6.38
C GLU A 4 10.39 5.11 -6.04
N ILE A 5 9.99 3.84 -6.16
CA ILE A 5 8.66 3.34 -5.82
C ILE A 5 8.36 3.54 -4.33
N GLU A 6 9.31 3.22 -3.46
CA GLU A 6 9.17 3.42 -2.01
C GLU A 6 8.96 4.91 -1.69
N THR A 7 9.76 5.80 -2.30
CA THR A 7 9.65 7.25 -2.12
C THR A 7 8.27 7.77 -2.55
N VAL A 8 7.75 7.27 -3.68
CA VAL A 8 6.46 7.65 -4.24
C VAL A 8 5.29 7.16 -3.39
N LEU A 9 5.38 5.94 -2.83
CA LEU A 9 4.28 5.33 -2.07
C LEU A 9 4.28 5.71 -0.60
N ARG A 10 5.42 6.10 -0.01
CA ARG A 10 5.53 6.48 1.42
C ARG A 10 4.47 7.48 1.91
N PRO A 11 4.08 8.51 1.14
CA PRO A 11 3.04 9.45 1.55
C PRO A 11 1.68 8.79 1.82
N ALA A 12 1.32 7.71 1.10
CA ALA A 12 0.05 7.01 1.32
C ALA A 12 -0.05 6.40 2.72
N PHE A 13 1.07 5.94 3.26
CA PHE A 13 1.14 5.33 4.58
C PHE A 13 1.16 6.39 5.70
N LYS A 14 1.77 7.55 5.44
CA LYS A 14 1.78 8.67 6.40
C LYS A 14 0.40 9.29 6.62
N ARG A 15 -0.47 9.30 5.58
CA ARG A 15 -1.83 9.87 5.68
C ARG A 15 -2.75 9.12 6.63
N ALA A 16 -2.49 7.84 6.89
CA ALA A 16 -3.37 7.03 7.71
C ALA A 16 -3.29 7.35 9.22
N ASP A 17 -2.39 8.26 9.64
CA ASP A 17 -2.00 8.56 11.02
C ASP A 17 -1.59 7.34 11.88
N ALA A 18 -1.71 6.14 11.34
CA ALA A 18 -1.55 4.88 12.04
C ALA A 18 -0.09 4.53 12.30
N PHE A 19 0.81 5.15 11.54
CA PHE A 19 2.24 4.92 11.62
C PHE A 19 3.02 6.16 12.09
N ASN A 20 2.33 7.24 12.49
CA ASN A 20 2.98 8.52 12.84
C ASN A 20 4.00 8.39 13.98
N ASN A 21 3.80 7.42 14.87
CA ASN A 21 4.68 7.17 16.01
C ASN A 21 5.51 5.88 15.86
N ASP A 22 5.40 5.18 14.73
CA ASP A 22 6.04 3.88 14.51
C ASP A 22 6.53 3.77 13.05
N LEU A 23 7.74 4.27 12.82
CA LEU A 23 8.38 4.26 11.51
C LEU A 23 8.74 2.84 11.06
N ASP A 24 9.10 1.96 12.00
CA ASP A 24 9.43 0.57 11.70
C ASP A 24 8.19 -0.18 11.18
N ALA A 25 7.02 0.09 11.78
CA ALA A 25 5.75 -0.45 11.28
C ALA A 25 5.39 0.09 9.89
N LEU A 26 5.66 1.37 9.61
CA LEU A 26 5.46 1.97 8.29
C LEU A 26 6.30 1.24 7.24
N GLU A 27 7.60 1.13 7.51
CA GLU A 27 8.58 0.52 6.60
C GLU A 27 8.24 -0.95 6.38
N HIS A 28 7.88 -1.69 7.43
CA HIS A 28 7.42 -3.07 7.29
C HIS A 28 6.19 -3.20 6.39
N ALA A 29 5.17 -2.35 6.59
CA ALA A 29 3.96 -2.40 5.78
C ALA A 29 4.25 -2.06 4.30
N LEU A 30 5.04 -1.03 4.06
CA LEU A 30 5.44 -0.56 2.74
C LEU A 30 6.30 -1.61 2.00
N ASP A 31 7.32 -2.15 2.66
CA ASP A 31 8.20 -3.16 2.10
C ASP A 31 7.42 -4.41 1.68
N LEU A 32 6.49 -4.87 2.54
CA LEU A 32 5.65 -6.01 2.21
C LEU A 32 4.72 -5.70 1.02
N PHE A 33 4.15 -4.49 0.97
CA PHE A 33 3.35 -4.06 -0.18
C PHE A 33 4.16 -4.15 -1.48
N ILE A 34 5.35 -3.55 -1.52
CA ILE A 34 6.21 -3.53 -2.71
C ILE A 34 6.66 -4.92 -3.11
N ALA A 35 7.12 -5.72 -2.15
CA ALA A 35 7.71 -7.03 -2.41
C ALA A 35 6.67 -8.05 -2.91
N GLN A 36 5.43 -7.99 -2.39
CA GLN A 36 4.44 -9.04 -2.61
C GLN A 36 3.19 -8.56 -3.35
N TYR A 37 2.55 -7.49 -2.87
CA TYR A 37 1.23 -7.09 -3.32
C TYR A 37 1.26 -6.24 -4.59
N LEU A 38 2.25 -5.35 -4.73
CA LEU A 38 2.49 -4.61 -5.95
C LEU A 38 2.79 -5.56 -7.12
N GLN A 39 3.62 -6.57 -6.89
CA GLN A 39 3.90 -7.62 -7.88
C GLN A 39 2.64 -8.40 -8.27
N ALA A 40 1.76 -8.69 -7.31
CA ALA A 40 0.48 -9.34 -7.60
C ALA A 40 -0.46 -8.44 -8.42
N LEU A 41 -0.50 -7.14 -8.12
CA LEU A 41 -1.28 -6.15 -8.87
C LEU A 41 -0.77 -5.98 -10.31
N MET A 42 0.55 -5.88 -10.50
CA MET A 42 1.16 -5.77 -11.83
C MET A 42 0.92 -7.02 -12.70
N ARG A 43 0.73 -8.19 -12.08
CA ARG A 43 0.45 -9.45 -12.77
C ARG A 43 -1.05 -9.70 -13.00
N ALA A 44 -1.92 -8.93 -12.36
CA ALA A 44 -3.36 -9.09 -12.50
C ALA A 44 -3.81 -8.71 -13.90
N LYS A 45 -4.52 -9.62 -14.57
CA LYS A 45 -5.09 -9.43 -15.91
C LYS A 45 -6.57 -9.07 -15.88
N THR A 46 -7.21 -9.21 -14.73
CA THR A 46 -8.62 -8.93 -14.53
C THR A 46 -8.84 -8.08 -13.28
N VAL A 47 -9.94 -7.33 -13.27
CA VAL A 47 -10.37 -6.53 -12.11
C VAL A 47 -10.50 -7.41 -10.87
N GLU A 48 -11.04 -8.62 -11.02
CA GLU A 48 -11.20 -9.59 -9.92
C GLU A 48 -9.86 -10.03 -9.33
N GLN A 49 -8.83 -10.23 -10.16
CA GLN A 49 -7.49 -10.57 -9.68
C GLN A 49 -6.87 -9.40 -8.91
N ALA A 50 -7.03 -8.17 -9.40
CA ALA A 50 -6.56 -6.98 -8.71
C ALA A 50 -7.30 -6.78 -7.38
N GLN A 51 -8.62 -6.97 -7.35
CA GLN A 51 -9.43 -6.91 -6.12
C GLN A 51 -8.95 -7.92 -5.09
N ARG A 52 -8.63 -9.16 -5.49
CA ARG A 52 -8.07 -10.15 -4.55
C ARG A 52 -6.74 -9.71 -3.93
N ALA A 53 -5.86 -9.08 -4.72
CA ALA A 53 -4.61 -8.56 -4.20
C ALA A 53 -4.85 -7.43 -3.18
N TRP A 54 -5.78 -6.52 -3.48
CA TRP A 54 -6.19 -5.46 -2.55
C TRP A 54 -6.81 -6.02 -1.27
N SER A 55 -7.77 -6.94 -1.36
CA SER A 55 -8.39 -7.57 -0.19
C SER A 55 -7.37 -8.34 0.66
N ALA A 56 -6.41 -9.01 0.04
CA ALA A 56 -5.36 -9.71 0.76
C ALA A 56 -4.43 -8.74 1.51
N TYR A 57 -4.16 -7.56 0.94
CA TYR A 57 -3.37 -6.54 1.61
C TYR A 57 -4.15 -5.85 2.73
N TYR A 58 -5.42 -5.53 2.50
CA TYR A 58 -6.34 -5.03 3.53
C TYR A 58 -6.38 -5.95 4.75
N ASN A 59 -6.64 -7.25 4.51
CA ASN A 59 -6.67 -8.25 5.57
C ASN A 59 -5.36 -8.35 6.34
N TYR A 60 -4.22 -8.16 5.67
CA TYR A 60 -2.93 -8.09 6.34
C TYR A 60 -2.83 -6.85 7.25
N LEU A 61 -3.24 -5.67 6.78
CA LEU A 61 -3.17 -4.42 7.55
C LEU A 61 -3.99 -4.50 8.85
N VAL A 62 -5.22 -5.00 8.77
CA VAL A 62 -6.14 -5.15 9.91
C VAL A 62 -5.90 -6.41 10.75
N ALA A 63 -5.04 -7.32 10.30
CA ALA A 63 -4.75 -8.53 11.07
C ALA A 63 -4.10 -8.17 12.43
N PRO A 64 -4.42 -8.91 13.51
CA PRO A 64 -3.86 -8.66 14.83
C PRO A 64 -2.33 -8.68 14.85
N THR A 65 -1.76 -7.98 15.83
CA THR A 65 -0.31 -8.01 16.07
C THR A 65 0.19 -9.43 16.34
N THR A 66 1.37 -9.75 15.81
CA THR A 66 2.06 -11.03 16.00
C THR A 66 3.53 -10.82 16.34
N ARG A 67 4.29 -11.90 16.54
CA ARG A 67 5.75 -11.81 16.67
C ARG A 67 6.40 -11.21 15.42
N ARG A 68 5.82 -11.41 14.23
CA ARG A 68 6.36 -10.99 12.94
C ARG A 68 5.78 -9.66 12.41
N LYS A 69 4.60 -9.25 12.88
CA LYS A 69 3.92 -8.00 12.52
C LYS A 69 3.57 -7.23 13.79
N LYS A 70 4.20 -6.09 14.02
CA LYS A 70 4.10 -5.35 15.30
C LYS A 70 3.03 -4.25 15.33
N PHE A 71 2.26 -4.12 14.26
CA PHE A 71 1.19 -3.14 14.14
C PHE A 71 -0.13 -3.81 13.78
N GLU A 72 -1.21 -3.08 14.00
CA GLU A 72 -2.58 -3.42 13.62
C GLU A 72 -3.27 -2.11 13.26
N LEU A 73 -3.92 -2.08 12.11
CA LEU A 73 -4.73 -0.94 11.68
C LEU A 73 -6.20 -1.23 11.97
N ASN A 74 -6.95 -0.20 12.34
CA ASN A 74 -8.41 -0.30 12.23
C ASN A 74 -8.86 -0.22 10.76
N ASP A 75 -10.12 -0.57 10.50
CA ASP A 75 -10.67 -0.61 9.14
C ASP A 75 -10.51 0.73 8.40
N SER A 76 -10.80 1.85 9.07
CA SER A 76 -10.68 3.20 8.48
C SER A 76 -9.25 3.56 8.10
N GLN A 77 -8.27 3.18 8.93
CA GLN A 77 -6.86 3.40 8.65
C GLN A 77 -6.39 2.53 7.47
N ALA A 78 -6.79 1.27 7.42
CA ALA A 78 -6.46 0.37 6.32
C ALA A 78 -7.06 0.84 4.99
N ASP A 79 -8.33 1.27 4.99
CA ASP A 79 -8.99 1.83 3.82
C ASP A 79 -8.26 3.09 3.32
N LEU A 80 -7.85 3.98 4.24
CA LEU A 80 -7.15 5.21 3.89
C LEU A 80 -5.75 4.95 3.29
N VAL A 81 -5.03 3.93 3.78
CA VAL A 81 -3.77 3.48 3.15
C VAL A 81 -4.06 3.02 1.73
N ILE A 82 -5.04 2.14 1.53
CA ILE A 82 -5.33 1.56 0.21
C ILE A 82 -5.80 2.62 -0.78
N SER A 83 -6.73 3.49 -0.38
CA SER A 83 -7.22 4.56 -1.26
C SER A 83 -6.11 5.52 -1.64
N SER A 84 -5.22 5.87 -0.70
CA SER A 84 -4.08 6.75 -0.97
C SER A 84 -3.07 6.09 -1.93
N ILE A 85 -2.83 4.78 -1.81
CA ILE A 85 -1.98 4.06 -2.79
C ILE A 85 -2.64 4.09 -4.18
N GLN A 86 -3.95 3.80 -4.26
CA GLN A 86 -4.68 3.80 -5.52
C GLN A 86 -4.69 5.18 -6.20
N GLU A 87 -4.86 6.25 -5.42
CA GLU A 87 -4.75 7.64 -5.91
C GLU A 87 -3.37 7.91 -6.52
N ILE A 88 -2.30 7.52 -5.83
CA ILE A 88 -0.93 7.71 -6.32
C ILE A 88 -0.72 6.92 -7.61
N ILE A 89 -1.08 5.64 -7.64
CA ILE A 89 -0.96 4.80 -8.84
C ILE A 89 -1.75 5.40 -10.02
N ARG A 90 -2.98 5.86 -9.79
CA ARG A 90 -3.78 6.50 -10.84
C ARG A 90 -3.11 7.78 -11.34
N SER A 91 -2.58 8.61 -10.44
CA SER A 91 -1.89 9.85 -10.83
C SER A 91 -0.62 9.61 -11.65
N LEU A 92 0.06 8.47 -11.45
CA LEU A 92 1.20 8.05 -12.28
C LEU A 92 0.75 7.64 -13.69
N ASN A 93 -0.40 6.97 -13.81
CA ASN A 93 -0.94 6.57 -15.11
C ASN A 93 -1.48 7.79 -15.89
N ASP A 94 -2.21 8.69 -15.22
CA ASP A 94 -2.79 9.89 -15.85
C ASP A 94 -1.70 10.88 -16.32
N GLY A 95 -0.48 10.80 -15.77
CA GLY A 95 0.66 11.62 -16.16
C GLY A 95 1.31 11.23 -17.50
N ASP A 96 1.06 10.01 -18.01
CA ASP A 96 1.59 9.51 -19.28
C ASP A 96 0.70 9.90 -20.49
N ASP A 97 -0.56 10.27 -20.26
CA ASP A 97 -1.54 10.62 -21.31
C ASP A 97 -1.50 12.11 -21.72
N ALA A 98 -0.64 12.94 -21.11
CA ALA A 98 -0.59 14.39 -21.32
C ALA A 98 0.50 14.86 -22.30
N GLN A 99 1.07 13.95 -23.11
CA GLN A 99 2.00 14.27 -24.20
C GLN A 99 1.51 13.70 -25.53
N ASP A 100 0.56 14.40 -26.16
CA ASP A 100 0.36 14.39 -27.63
C ASP A 100 -0.28 15.71 -28.10
#